data_AF-D3S4P1-F1
#
_entry.id   AF-D3S4P1-F1
#
_cell.length_a   1.000
_cell.length_b   1.000
_cell.length_c   1.000
_cell.angle_alpha   90.00
_cell.angle_beta   90.00
_cell.angle_gamma   90.00
#
_symmetry.space_group_name_H-M   'P 1'
#
loop_
_entity.id
_entity.type
_entity.pdbx_description
1 polymer ?
#
loop_
_entity_poly.entity_id
_entity_poly.type
_entity_poly.pdbx_seq_one_letter_code
_entity_poly.pdbx_strand_id
1 'polypeptide(L)'
;MIISPNALSSHNTLNCSVDTNILIAIYNEEDRLHQDALKLINHVNNNLYIGFAVLDETVITFGRKIREIMGKIISFYSKLNLKIPKEKIIDEEEKLLSQLNSENPRNENFHKFIIKKAREIRGKCSSNMEIIRELLRLHKELNDANHILCVITNRILKINNNINFCLYTFEYINSYKEKIKEILDVIDDIKFKDDNDKKYL
;
A
#
# COMPACT_ATOMS: atom_id res chain seq x y z
N MET A 1 33.37 -15.60 -42.67
CA MET A 1 33.04 -14.53 -41.70
C MET A 1 32.31 -15.20 -40.54
N ILE A 2 32.97 -15.26 -39.39
CA ILE A 2 32.49 -15.99 -38.20
C ILE A 2 31.43 -15.12 -37.53
N ILE A 3 30.21 -15.64 -37.40
CA ILE A 3 29.18 -15.01 -36.56
C ILE A 3 29.49 -15.43 -35.13
N SER A 4 30.02 -14.50 -34.34
CA SER A 4 30.25 -14.71 -32.91
C SER A 4 28.92 -14.98 -32.18
N PRO A 5 28.81 -16.07 -31.42
CA PRO A 5 27.63 -16.38 -30.63
C PRO A 5 27.71 -15.62 -29.30
N ASN A 6 27.39 -14.32 -29.30
CA ASN A 6 27.29 -13.52 -28.06
C ASN A 6 26.05 -12.61 -28.05
N ALA A 7 24.92 -13.12 -28.55
CA ALA A 7 23.60 -12.46 -28.42
C ALA A 7 22.71 -13.17 -27.37
N LEU A 8 23.31 -13.79 -26.35
CA LEU A 8 22.61 -14.39 -25.22
C LEU A 8 22.99 -13.66 -23.93
N SER A 9 22.32 -12.53 -23.66
CA SER A 9 21.87 -12.11 -22.32
C SER A 9 21.41 -10.64 -22.30
N SER A 10 20.48 -10.23 -23.17
CA SER A 10 19.69 -9.04 -22.86
C SER A 10 18.61 -9.47 -21.86
N HIS A 11 18.95 -9.53 -20.56
CA HIS A 11 17.94 -9.53 -19.52
C HIS A 11 17.09 -8.28 -19.75
N ASN A 12 15.87 -8.44 -20.26
CA ASN A 12 14.94 -7.33 -20.42
C ASN A 12 14.74 -6.70 -19.04
N THR A 13 15.37 -5.55 -18.83
CA THR A 13 15.23 -4.75 -17.62
C THR A 13 13.87 -4.09 -17.64
N LEU A 14 12.86 -4.82 -17.19
CA LEU A 14 11.51 -4.31 -17.02
C LEU A 14 11.48 -3.40 -15.79
N ASN A 15 11.31 -2.10 -16.06
CA ASN A 15 10.93 -1.11 -15.07
C ASN A 15 9.45 -1.29 -14.75
N CYS A 16 9.08 -1.27 -13.46
CA CYS A 16 7.69 -1.47 -13.03
C CYS A 16 7.21 -0.26 -12.23
N SER A 17 6.02 0.24 -12.55
CA SER A 17 5.28 1.14 -11.66
C SER A 17 4.29 0.34 -10.81
N VAL A 18 4.04 0.82 -9.58
CA VAL A 18 3.19 0.13 -8.61
C VAL A 18 1.89 0.89 -8.40
N ASP A 19 0.78 0.14 -8.35
CA ASP A 19 -0.56 0.64 -8.03
C ASP A 19 -0.87 0.50 -6.52
N THR A 20 -1.86 1.26 -6.05
CA THR A 20 -2.28 1.35 -4.65
C THR A 20 -2.63 -0.02 -4.07
N ASN A 21 -3.29 -0.87 -4.86
CA ASN A 21 -3.67 -2.22 -4.44
C ASN A 21 -2.45 -3.10 -4.11
N ILE A 22 -1.35 -2.95 -4.84
CA ILE A 22 -0.11 -3.70 -4.57
C ILE A 22 0.55 -3.19 -3.29
N LEU A 23 0.55 -1.88 -3.03
CA LEU A 23 1.08 -1.32 -1.79
C LEU A 23 0.28 -1.77 -0.57
N ILE A 24 -1.05 -1.75 -0.68
CA ILE A 24 -1.96 -2.27 0.34
C ILE A 24 -1.66 -3.75 0.59
N ALA A 25 -1.52 -4.56 -0.46
CA ALA A 25 -1.22 -5.98 -0.34
C ALA A 25 0.17 -6.26 0.26
N ILE A 26 1.19 -5.45 -0.03
CA ILE A 26 2.52 -5.59 0.59
C ILE A 26 2.47 -5.25 2.08
N TYR A 27 1.70 -4.22 2.45
CA TYR A 27 1.60 -3.74 3.83
C TYR A 27 0.69 -4.64 4.69
N ASN A 28 -0.45 -5.05 4.17
CA ASN A 28 -1.44 -5.89 4.85
C ASN A 28 -1.22 -7.38 4.49
N GLU A 29 -0.63 -8.14 5.41
CA GLU A 29 -0.40 -9.58 5.19
C GLU A 29 -1.67 -10.45 5.11
N GLU A 30 -2.82 -9.94 5.52
CA GLU A 30 -4.12 -10.62 5.42
C GLU A 30 -4.86 -10.26 4.12
N ASP A 31 -4.29 -9.41 3.26
CA ASP A 31 -4.89 -9.06 1.98
C ASP A 31 -4.93 -10.28 1.04
N ARG A 32 -6.02 -10.42 0.27
CA ARG A 32 -6.20 -11.53 -0.68
C ARG A 32 -5.11 -11.54 -1.76
N LEU A 33 -4.54 -10.38 -2.09
CA LEU A 33 -3.48 -10.24 -3.09
C LEU A 33 -2.08 -10.30 -2.47
N HIS A 34 -1.94 -10.49 -1.15
CA HIS A 34 -0.65 -10.43 -0.46
C HIS A 34 0.40 -11.33 -1.13
N GLN A 35 0.09 -12.62 -1.30
CA GLN A 35 1.03 -13.58 -1.89
C GLN A 35 1.37 -13.26 -3.35
N ASP A 36 0.41 -12.79 -4.13
CA ASP A 36 0.64 -12.43 -5.53
C ASP A 36 1.46 -11.15 -5.65
N ALA A 37 1.24 -10.17 -4.77
CA ALA A 37 2.07 -8.97 -4.67
C ALA A 37 3.51 -9.33 -4.31
N LEU A 38 3.74 -10.22 -3.34
CA LEU A 38 5.09 -10.69 -2.98
C LEU A 38 5.78 -11.35 -4.18
N LYS A 39 5.07 -12.23 -4.92
CA LYS A 39 5.60 -12.85 -6.14
C LYS A 39 5.93 -11.80 -7.19
N LEU A 40 5.04 -10.84 -7.46
CA LEU A 40 5.29 -9.79 -8.44
C LEU A 40 6.57 -9.02 -8.12
N ILE A 41 6.73 -8.57 -6.88
CA ILE A 41 7.94 -7.88 -6.42
C ILE A 41 9.19 -8.76 -6.60
N ASN A 42 9.11 -10.06 -6.31
CA ASN A 42 10.24 -10.97 -6.49
C ASN A 42 10.71 -11.10 -7.95
N HIS A 43 9.85 -10.85 -8.95
CA HIS A 43 10.19 -10.92 -10.37
C HIS A 43 10.62 -9.57 -10.97
N VAL A 44 10.65 -8.49 -10.18
CA VAL A 44 11.12 -7.18 -10.65
C VAL A 44 12.64 -7.21 -10.75
N ASN A 45 13.16 -6.98 -11.95
CA ASN A 45 14.59 -7.18 -12.25
C ASN A 45 15.42 -5.88 -12.21
N ASN A 46 14.79 -4.71 -12.08
CA ASN A 46 15.54 -3.44 -12.10
C ASN A 46 14.91 -2.35 -11.22
N ASN A 47 14.14 -1.43 -11.79
CA ASN A 47 13.57 -0.30 -11.04
C ASN A 47 12.10 -0.56 -10.69
N LEU A 48 11.76 -0.26 -9.44
CA LEU A 48 10.38 -0.23 -8.96
C LEU A 48 10.00 1.20 -8.60
N TYR A 49 8.99 1.73 -9.29
CA TYR A 49 8.54 3.11 -9.19
C TYR A 49 7.23 3.19 -8.40
N ILE A 50 7.22 3.99 -7.32
CA ILE A 50 6.01 4.32 -6.57
C ILE A 50 5.69 5.79 -6.77
N GLY A 51 4.53 6.08 -7.34
CA GLY A 51 4.05 7.46 -7.48
C GLY A 51 3.62 8.01 -6.13
N PHE A 52 3.90 9.29 -5.86
CA PHE A 52 3.44 9.94 -4.62
C PHE A 52 1.91 9.87 -4.44
N ALA A 53 1.14 10.00 -5.52
CA ALA A 53 -0.31 9.86 -5.51
C ALA A 53 -0.77 8.45 -5.07
N VAL A 54 -0.01 7.41 -5.43
CA VAL A 54 -0.29 6.02 -5.04
C VAL A 54 -0.06 5.84 -3.54
N LEU A 55 1.02 6.43 -3.01
CA LEU A 55 1.29 6.42 -1.57
C LEU A 55 0.19 7.18 -0.80
N ASP A 56 -0.20 8.35 -1.28
CA ASP A 56 -1.25 9.17 -0.66
C ASP A 56 -2.61 8.43 -0.66
N GLU A 57 -2.99 7.82 -1.78
CA GLU A 57 -4.20 7.00 -1.87
C GLU A 57 -4.16 5.80 -0.91
N THR A 58 -3.00 5.17 -0.76
CA THR A 58 -2.78 4.08 0.20
C THR A 58 -3.03 4.55 1.63
N VAL A 59 -2.45 5.70 2.01
CA VAL A 59 -2.59 6.30 3.35
C VAL A 59 -4.04 6.71 3.60
N ILE A 60 -4.70 7.37 2.64
CA ILE A 60 -6.12 7.74 2.74
C ILE A 60 -6.99 6.50 2.92
N THR A 61 -6.69 5.43 2.18
CA THR A 61 -7.43 4.17 2.26
C THR A 61 -7.29 3.52 3.62
N PHE A 62 -6.07 3.35 4.14
CA PHE A 62 -5.87 2.81 5.49
C PHE A 62 -6.44 3.73 6.56
N GLY A 63 -6.24 5.03 6.44
CA GLY A 63 -6.74 6.04 7.36
C GLY A 63 -8.26 6.08 7.47
N ARG A 64 -8.98 5.92 6.34
CA ARG A 64 -10.43 5.76 6.36
C ARG A 64 -10.84 4.48 7.08
N LYS A 65 -10.30 3.33 6.66
CA LYS A 65 -10.69 2.02 7.22
C LYS A 65 -10.38 1.91 8.72
N ILE A 66 -9.24 2.45 9.18
CA ILE A 66 -8.87 2.39 10.60
C ILE A 66 -9.76 3.30 11.45
N ARG A 67 -10.16 4.47 10.96
CA ARG A 67 -11.09 5.37 11.66
C ARG A 67 -12.46 4.73 11.90
N GLU A 68 -12.93 3.91 10.97
CA GLU A 68 -14.21 3.20 11.10
C GLU A 68 -14.24 2.21 12.28
N ILE A 69 -13.10 1.58 12.61
CA ILE A 69 -13.06 0.47 13.56
C ILE A 69 -12.31 0.78 14.87
N MET A 70 -11.38 1.75 14.87
CA MET A 70 -10.47 1.95 16.01
C MET A 70 -11.19 2.27 17.31
N GLY A 71 -12.27 3.06 17.27
CA GLY A 71 -13.07 3.36 18.47
C GLY A 71 -13.66 2.11 19.12
N LYS A 72 -14.12 1.15 18.32
CA LYS A 72 -14.66 -0.13 18.80
C LYS A 72 -13.56 -0.99 19.43
N ILE A 73 -12.40 -1.05 18.78
CA ILE A 73 -11.24 -1.79 19.27
C ILE A 73 -10.74 -1.21 20.61
N ILE A 74 -10.59 0.12 20.70
CA ILE A 74 -10.18 0.78 21.95
C ILE A 74 -11.22 0.53 23.06
N SER A 75 -12.51 0.66 22.76
CA SER A 75 -13.58 0.38 23.72
C SER A 75 -13.52 -1.05 24.24
N PHE A 76 -13.29 -2.03 23.36
CA PHE A 76 -13.09 -3.43 23.73
C PHE A 76 -11.91 -3.60 24.69
N TYR A 77 -10.72 -3.15 24.32
CA TYR A 77 -9.54 -3.31 25.17
C TYR A 77 -9.61 -2.50 26.46
N SER A 78 -10.36 -1.39 26.50
CA SER A 78 -10.58 -0.63 27.74
C SER A 78 -11.37 -1.41 28.79
N LYS A 79 -12.24 -2.32 28.35
CA LYS A 79 -13.14 -3.13 29.21
C LYS A 79 -12.67 -4.57 29.39
N LEU A 80 -11.68 -5.01 28.62
CA LEU A 80 -11.17 -6.37 28.64
C LEU A 80 -10.55 -6.69 30.00
N ASN A 81 -11.00 -7.78 30.64
CA ASN A 81 -10.38 -8.27 31.86
C ASN A 81 -9.13 -9.10 31.54
N LEU A 82 -7.94 -8.50 31.67
CA LEU A 82 -6.66 -9.19 31.39
C LEU A 82 -6.32 -10.31 32.38
N LYS A 83 -7.10 -10.50 33.46
CA LYS A 83 -6.86 -11.56 34.45
C LYS A 83 -7.48 -12.91 34.05
N ILE A 84 -8.28 -12.95 32.99
CA ILE A 84 -8.87 -14.21 32.51
C ILE A 84 -7.85 -15.01 31.68
N PRO A 85 -8.04 -16.33 31.51
CA PRO A 85 -7.17 -17.15 30.66
C PRO A 85 -7.00 -16.59 29.25
N LYS A 86 -5.81 -16.76 28.67
CA LYS A 86 -5.43 -16.20 27.37
C LYS A 86 -6.34 -16.69 26.25
N GLU A 87 -6.77 -17.95 26.30
CA GLU A 87 -7.68 -18.57 25.34
C GLU A 87 -9.02 -17.84 25.32
N LYS A 88 -9.57 -17.52 26.50
CA LYS A 88 -10.82 -16.76 26.60
C LYS A 88 -10.70 -15.34 26.05
N ILE A 89 -9.54 -14.70 26.24
CA ILE A 89 -9.29 -13.38 25.63
C ILE A 89 -9.31 -13.49 24.09
N ILE A 90 -8.68 -14.54 23.55
CA ILE A 90 -8.66 -14.78 22.10
C ILE A 90 -10.08 -14.99 21.57
N ASP A 91 -10.92 -15.76 22.28
CA ASP A 91 -12.33 -15.96 21.91
C ASP A 91 -13.11 -14.64 21.88
N GLU A 92 -12.89 -13.75 22.85
CA GLU A 92 -13.51 -12.42 22.87
C GLU A 92 -13.01 -11.52 21.73
N GLU A 93 -11.73 -11.60 21.38
CA GLU A 93 -11.17 -10.90 20.21
C GLU A 93 -11.74 -11.45 18.88
N GLU A 94 -11.99 -12.77 18.78
CA GLU A 94 -12.66 -13.38 17.61
C GLU A 94 -14.13 -12.95 17.50
N LYS A 95 -14.83 -12.80 18.63
CA LYS A 95 -16.19 -12.21 18.64
C LYS A 95 -16.17 -10.77 18.16
N LEU A 96 -15.20 -9.97 18.60
CA LEU A 96 -15.02 -8.60 18.10
C LEU A 96 -14.76 -8.60 16.59
N LEU A 97 -13.87 -9.46 16.09
CA LEU A 97 -13.59 -9.58 14.65
C LEU A 97 -14.86 -9.94 13.86
N SER A 98 -15.62 -10.92 14.35
CA SER A 98 -16.88 -11.35 13.73
C SER A 98 -17.91 -10.23 13.68
N GLN A 99 -18.02 -9.43 14.75
CA GLN A 99 -18.87 -8.24 14.80
C GLN A 99 -18.45 -7.22 13.73
N LEU A 100 -17.15 -6.86 13.68
CA LEU A 100 -16.62 -5.90 12.70
C LEU A 100 -16.89 -6.36 11.26
N ASN A 101 -16.70 -7.65 10.99
CA ASN A 101 -16.96 -8.24 9.66
C ASN A 101 -18.45 -8.23 9.31
N SER A 102 -19.34 -8.47 10.27
CA SER A 102 -20.78 -8.38 10.04
C SER A 102 -21.24 -6.96 9.72
N GLU A 103 -20.62 -5.94 10.33
CA GLU A 103 -20.97 -4.54 10.13
C GLU A 103 -20.40 -3.99 8.80
N ASN A 104 -19.19 -4.41 8.42
CA ASN A 104 -18.56 -3.99 7.18
C ASN A 104 -17.80 -5.14 6.48
N PRO A 105 -18.51 -6.03 5.76
CA PRO A 105 -17.92 -7.23 5.14
C PRO A 105 -16.84 -6.92 4.11
N ARG A 106 -16.91 -5.76 3.44
CA ARG A 106 -15.95 -5.35 2.40
C ARG A 106 -14.54 -5.12 2.97
N ASN A 107 -14.41 -4.94 4.28
CA ASN A 107 -13.16 -4.68 4.97
C ASN A 107 -12.63 -5.88 5.76
N GLU A 108 -13.17 -7.09 5.57
CA GLU A 108 -12.83 -8.27 6.35
C GLU A 108 -11.31 -8.52 6.48
N ASN A 109 -10.57 -8.50 5.37
CA ASN A 109 -9.11 -8.70 5.39
C ASN A 109 -8.38 -7.60 6.16
N PHE A 110 -8.90 -6.36 6.11
CA PHE A 110 -8.33 -5.26 6.89
C PHE A 110 -8.66 -5.42 8.38
N HIS A 111 -9.87 -5.87 8.74
CA HIS A 111 -10.21 -6.15 10.13
C HIS A 111 -9.33 -7.26 10.71
N LYS A 112 -9.13 -8.35 9.97
CA LYS A 112 -8.22 -9.45 10.36
C LYS A 112 -6.83 -8.92 10.67
N PHE A 113 -6.28 -8.08 9.79
CA PHE A 113 -4.97 -7.46 9.98
C PHE A 113 -4.89 -6.59 11.24
N ILE A 114 -5.87 -5.71 11.46
CA ILE A 114 -5.84 -4.82 12.63
C ILE A 114 -6.05 -5.60 13.93
N ILE A 115 -6.93 -6.60 13.96
CA ILE A 115 -7.11 -7.46 15.14
C ILE A 115 -5.84 -8.28 15.42
N LYS A 116 -5.15 -8.78 14.39
CA LYS A 116 -3.84 -9.42 14.54
C LYS A 116 -2.80 -8.47 15.15
N LYS A 117 -2.71 -7.22 14.67
CA LYS A 117 -1.81 -6.21 15.26
C LYS A 117 -2.20 -5.86 16.70
N ALA A 118 -3.49 -5.75 17.00
CA ALA A 118 -3.97 -5.50 18.34
C ALA A 118 -3.61 -6.64 19.31
N ARG A 119 -3.68 -7.89 18.86
CA ARG A 119 -3.22 -9.09 19.59
C ARG A 119 -1.72 -9.07 19.85
N GLU A 120 -0.93 -8.74 18.83
CA GLU A 120 0.53 -8.59 18.96
C GLU A 120 0.89 -7.51 19.99
N ILE A 121 0.16 -6.39 19.98
CA ILE A 121 0.31 -5.31 20.98
C ILE A 121 -0.05 -5.82 22.38
N ARG A 122 -1.23 -6.44 22.55
CA ARG A 122 -1.65 -7.00 23.84
C ARG A 122 -0.61 -7.97 24.39
N GLY A 123 -0.04 -8.82 23.55
CA GLY A 123 0.98 -9.78 23.96
C GLY A 123 2.26 -9.17 24.54
N LYS A 124 2.49 -7.87 24.32
CA LYS A 124 3.67 -7.12 24.77
C LYS A 124 3.38 -6.15 25.92
N CYS A 125 2.11 -5.89 26.22
CA CYS A 125 1.69 -4.90 27.20
C CYS A 125 1.22 -5.56 28.51
N SER A 126 1.43 -4.87 29.63
CA SER A 126 1.06 -5.38 30.97
C SER A 126 -0.27 -4.82 31.46
N SER A 127 -0.81 -3.79 30.81
CA SER A 127 -2.05 -3.11 31.23
C SER A 127 -2.90 -2.65 30.06
N ASN A 128 -4.21 -2.50 30.28
CA ASN A 128 -5.14 -1.98 29.28
C ASN A 128 -4.74 -0.58 28.79
N MET A 129 -4.20 0.27 29.67
CA MET A 129 -3.76 1.62 29.31
C MET A 129 -2.55 1.61 28.37
N GLU A 130 -1.61 0.69 28.56
CA GLU A 130 -0.51 0.49 27.61
C GLU A 130 -1.01 0.00 26.25
N ILE A 131 -1.95 -0.96 26.25
CA ILE A 131 -2.56 -1.47 25.02
C ILE A 131 -3.23 -0.33 24.26
N ILE A 132 -4.04 0.49 24.93
CA ILE A 132 -4.74 1.63 24.31
C ILE A 132 -3.72 2.64 23.73
N ARG A 133 -2.65 2.95 24.46
CA ARG A 133 -1.59 3.85 23.98
C ARG A 133 -0.95 3.33 22.69
N GLU A 134 -0.60 2.04 22.66
CA GLU A 134 0.00 1.42 21.48
C GLU A 134 -0.99 1.28 20.31
N LEU A 135 -2.28 1.07 20.57
CA LEU A 135 -3.32 1.10 19.54
C LEU A 135 -3.48 2.50 18.92
N LEU A 136 -3.42 3.56 19.73
CA LEU A 136 -3.41 4.94 19.24
C LEU A 136 -2.15 5.25 18.43
N ARG A 137 -1.00 4.70 18.83
CA ARG A 137 0.24 4.79 18.03
C ARG A 137 0.09 4.09 16.69
N LEU A 138 -0.43 2.86 16.66
CA LEU A 138 -0.75 2.13 15.44
C LEU A 138 -1.71 2.92 14.54
N HIS A 139 -2.75 3.55 15.11
CA HIS A 139 -3.66 4.41 14.35
C HIS A 139 -2.89 5.53 13.65
N LYS A 140 -1.99 6.23 14.37
CA LYS A 140 -1.20 7.31 13.80
C LYS A 140 -0.25 6.80 12.70
N GLU A 141 0.40 5.67 12.93
CA GLU A 141 1.32 5.03 11.98
C GLU A 141 0.62 4.63 10.66
N LEU A 142 -0.62 4.15 10.73
CA LEU A 142 -1.44 3.82 9.55
C LEU A 142 -1.96 5.05 8.79
N ASN A 143 -1.82 6.26 9.36
CA ASN A 143 -2.15 7.53 8.73
C ASN A 143 -0.90 8.34 8.35
N ASP A 144 0.30 7.79 8.51
CA ASP A 144 1.56 8.48 8.25
C ASP A 144 2.21 7.93 6.97
N ALA A 145 2.26 8.77 5.93
CA ALA A 145 2.83 8.43 4.63
C ALA A 145 4.31 8.01 4.72
N ASN A 146 5.10 8.67 5.57
CA ASN A 146 6.52 8.35 5.73
C ASN A 146 6.70 7.01 6.43
N HIS A 147 5.85 6.73 7.43
CA HIS A 147 5.86 5.44 8.11
C HIS A 147 5.46 4.31 7.13
N ILE A 148 4.36 4.48 6.39
CA ILE A 148 3.89 3.49 5.42
C ILE A 148 4.96 3.25 4.34
N LEU A 149 5.56 4.31 3.80
CA LEU A 149 6.64 4.21 2.83
C LEU A 149 7.82 3.41 3.40
N CYS A 150 8.29 3.75 4.61
CA CYS A 150 9.39 3.05 5.26
C CYS A 150 9.10 1.54 5.44
N VAL A 151 7.91 1.19 5.91
CA VAL A 151 7.51 -0.21 6.08
C VAL A 151 7.46 -0.94 4.74
N ILE A 152 6.87 -0.33 3.72
CA ILE A 152 6.76 -0.90 2.36
C ILE A 152 8.16 -1.11 1.76
N THR A 153 9.02 -0.08 1.79
CA THR A 153 10.39 -0.16 1.28
C THR A 153 11.16 -1.28 1.97
N ASN A 154 11.08 -1.37 3.31
CA ASN A 154 11.74 -2.43 4.06
C ASN A 154 11.21 -3.83 3.71
N ARG A 155 9.89 -3.98 3.48
CA ARG A 155 9.31 -5.25 3.05
C ARG A 155 9.76 -5.62 1.63
N ILE A 156 9.76 -4.67 0.70
CA ILE A 156 10.21 -4.88 -0.69
C ILE A 156 11.68 -5.30 -0.73
N LEU A 157 12.57 -4.59 -0.03
CA LEU A 157 14.00 -4.92 -0.01
C LEU A 157 14.31 -6.26 0.65
N LYS A 158 13.46 -6.73 1.58
CA LYS A 158 13.57 -8.09 2.14
C LYS A 158 13.17 -9.17 1.14
N ILE A 159 12.22 -8.88 0.25
CA ILE A 159 11.78 -9.82 -0.80
C ILE A 159 12.82 -9.85 -1.92
N ASN A 160 13.26 -8.68 -2.37
CA ASN A 160 14.20 -8.53 -3.46
C ASN A 160 15.12 -7.32 -3.20
N ASN A 161 16.32 -7.62 -2.71
CA ASN A 161 17.33 -6.65 -2.34
C ASN A 161 18.06 -6.01 -3.54
N ASN A 162 17.82 -6.53 -4.75
CA ASN A 162 18.43 -6.02 -5.98
C ASN A 162 17.56 -4.98 -6.68
N ILE A 163 16.32 -4.76 -6.20
CA ILE A 163 15.45 -3.71 -6.74
C ILE A 163 15.99 -2.34 -6.39
N ASN A 164 16.10 -1.48 -7.40
CA ASN A 164 16.25 -0.06 -7.19
C ASN A 164 14.88 0.58 -6.93
N PHE A 165 14.62 0.93 -5.68
CA PHE A 165 13.37 1.54 -5.25
C PHE A 165 13.37 3.04 -5.53
N CYS A 166 12.42 3.52 -6.32
CA CYS A 166 12.29 4.92 -6.70
C CYS A 166 10.92 5.48 -6.30
N LEU A 167 10.88 6.33 -5.28
CA LEU A 167 9.71 7.19 -5.06
C LEU A 167 9.77 8.34 -6.06
N TYR A 168 8.76 8.49 -6.92
CA TYR A 168 8.70 9.60 -7.87
C TYR A 168 7.49 10.48 -7.58
N THR A 169 7.74 11.78 -7.48
CA THR A 169 6.67 12.77 -7.58
C THR A 169 6.41 13.01 -9.06
N PHE A 170 5.15 13.23 -9.43
CA PHE A 170 4.80 13.82 -10.72
C PHE A 170 5.30 15.29 -10.83
N GLU A 171 6.24 15.75 -10.01
CA GLU A 171 6.91 17.04 -10.19
C GLU A 171 7.89 17.03 -11.37
N TYR A 172 8.17 15.85 -11.96
CA TYR A 172 8.70 15.76 -13.33
C TYR A 172 7.73 16.26 -14.40
N ILE A 173 6.46 16.56 -14.09
CA ILE A 173 5.55 17.23 -15.04
C ILE A 173 6.08 18.62 -15.42
N ASN A 174 6.85 19.32 -14.58
CA ASN A 174 7.36 20.63 -14.99
C ASN A 174 8.38 20.54 -16.14
N SER A 175 9.16 19.45 -16.28
CA SER A 175 10.02 19.24 -17.45
C SER A 175 9.26 18.72 -18.68
N TYR A 176 8.12 18.05 -18.46
CA TYR A 176 7.26 17.59 -19.55
C TYR A 176 6.18 18.61 -19.95
N LYS A 177 5.91 19.64 -19.14
CA LYS A 177 4.99 20.73 -19.48
C LYS A 177 5.48 21.49 -20.70
N GLU A 178 6.78 21.75 -20.81
CA GLU A 178 7.34 22.37 -22.00
C GLU A 178 7.22 21.46 -23.22
N LYS A 179 7.52 20.16 -23.10
CA LYS A 179 7.33 19.19 -24.20
C LYS A 179 5.87 18.99 -24.58
N ILE A 180 4.96 18.94 -23.62
CA ILE A 180 3.51 18.83 -23.86
C ILE A 180 3.02 20.12 -24.49
N LYS A 181 3.51 21.28 -24.07
CA LYS A 181 3.21 22.56 -24.68
C LYS A 181 3.75 22.64 -26.11
N GLU A 182 4.97 22.20 -26.37
CA GLU A 182 5.52 22.09 -27.73
C GLU A 182 4.68 21.16 -28.61
N ILE A 183 4.24 20.01 -28.08
CA ILE A 183 3.35 19.09 -28.81
C ILE A 183 1.99 19.73 -29.09
N LEU A 184 1.41 20.43 -28.11
CA LEU A 184 0.13 21.12 -28.25
C LEU A 184 0.22 22.31 -29.21
N ASP A 185 1.29 23.09 -29.15
CA ASP A 185 1.56 24.22 -30.05
C ASP A 185 1.74 23.69 -31.50
N VAL A 186 2.44 22.56 -31.68
CA VAL A 186 2.54 21.88 -32.98
C VAL A 186 1.17 21.38 -33.47
N ILE A 187 0.32 20.86 -32.59
CA ILE A 187 -1.04 20.40 -32.95
C ILE A 187 -1.94 21.58 -33.33
N ASP A 188 -1.84 22.72 -32.62
CA ASP A 188 -2.62 23.92 -32.92
C ASP A 188 -2.20 24.60 -34.24
N ASP A 189 -0.94 24.46 -34.65
CA ASP A 189 -0.43 24.92 -35.94
C ASP A 189 -0.81 24.01 -37.12
N ILE A 190 -1.40 22.83 -36.87
CA ILE A 190 -1.95 21.99 -37.93
C ILE A 190 -3.22 22.66 -38.47
N LYS A 191 -3.10 23.28 -39.65
CA LYS A 191 -4.27 23.75 -40.42
C LYS A 191 -5.00 22.56 -41.02
N PHE A 192 -6.03 22.09 -40.32
CA PHE A 192 -6.99 21.15 -40.86
C PHE A 192 -7.72 21.77 -42.05
N LYS A 193 -7.90 21.00 -43.13
CA LYS A 193 -8.53 21.47 -44.37
C LYS A 193 -10.06 21.59 -44.23
N ASP A 194 -10.64 20.89 -43.26
CA ASP A 194 -12.06 20.88 -42.92
C ASP A 194 -12.25 21.14 -41.42
N ASP A 195 -13.16 22.06 -41.07
CA ASP A 195 -13.39 22.53 -39.69
C ASP A 195 -13.91 21.43 -38.73
N ASN A 196 -14.36 20.28 -39.24
CA ASN A 196 -14.94 19.20 -38.44
C ASN A 196 -13.91 18.23 -37.82
N ASP A 197 -12.67 18.21 -38.31
CA ASP A 197 -11.65 17.27 -37.81
C ASP A 197 -11.04 17.70 -36.46
N LYS A 198 -11.19 18.98 -36.10
CA LYS A 198 -10.75 19.52 -34.81
C LYS A 198 -11.55 18.96 -33.62
N LYS A 199 -12.68 18.30 -33.88
CA LYS A 199 -13.58 17.74 -32.84
C LYS A 199 -13.16 16.37 -32.32
N TYR A 200 -12.18 15.72 -32.97
CA TYR A 200 -11.71 14.36 -32.63
C TYR A 200 -10.31 14.32 -32.00
N LEU A 201 -9.71 15.48 -31.74
CA LEU A 201 -8.48 15.69 -30.95
C LEU A 201 -8.83 16.23 -29.57
#